data_AF-B3JII6-F1
#
_entry.id   AF-B3JII6-F1
#
_cell.length_a   1.000
_cell.length_b   1.000
_cell.length_c   1.000
_cell.angle_alpha   90.00
_cell.angle_beta   90.00
_cell.angle_gamma   90.00
#
_symmetry.space_group_name_H-M   'P 1'
#
loop_
_entity.id
_entity.type
_entity.pdbx_description
1 polymer ?
#
loop_
_entity_poly.entity_id
_entity_poly.type
_entity_poly.pdbx_seq_one_letter_code
_entity_poly.pdbx_strand_id
1 'polypeptide(L)' 'RELYTLKVNKEKTVVSYVRGVKYLGYSFYVMKGKYRLTVHPKSQSKDEIEPQRAD' A
#
# COMPACT_ATOMS: atom_id res chain seq x y z
N ARG A 1 -9.55 30.46 15.25
CA ARG A 1 -9.14 29.65 14.08
C ARG A 1 -7.85 28.96 14.46
N GLU A 2 -7.92 27.68 14.81
CA GLU A 2 -6.72 26.91 15.12
C GLU A 2 -6.04 26.50 13.81
N LEU A 3 -4.78 26.89 13.66
CA LEU A 3 -3.95 26.50 12.53
C LEU A 3 -3.35 25.13 12.84
N TYR A 4 -3.87 24.08 12.20
CA TYR A 4 -3.23 22.78 12.22
C TYR A 4 -1.89 22.85 11.47
N THR A 5 -0.77 22.88 12.18
CA THR A 5 0.57 22.84 11.58
C THR A 5 1.09 21.42 11.54
N LEU A 6 0.69 20.65 10.53
CA LEU A 6 1.27 19.32 10.27
C LEU A 6 2.48 19.47 9.34
N LYS A 7 3.65 18.96 9.76
CA LYS A 7 4.87 18.99 8.96
C LYS A 7 4.93 17.77 8.03
N VAL A 8 5.03 18.00 6.72
CA VAL A 8 5.18 16.94 5.72
C VAL A 8 6.55 16.27 5.83
N ASN A 9 6.59 14.94 5.78
CA ASN A 9 7.83 14.18 5.65
C ASN A 9 8.22 14.07 4.16
N LYS A 10 9.27 14.78 3.76
CA LYS A 10 9.75 14.83 2.37
C LYS A 10 10.46 13.56 1.91
N GLU A 11 10.96 12.73 2.83
CA GLU A 11 11.61 11.46 2.48
C GLU A 11 10.58 10.40 2.08
N LYS A 12 9.41 10.41 2.73
CA LYS A 12 8.30 9.49 2.45
C LYS A 12 7.37 9.97 1.34
N THR A 13 7.38 11.26 1.04
CA THR A 13 6.49 11.87 0.05
C THR A 13 7.16 11.91 -1.30
N VAL A 14 6.61 11.18 -2.27
CA VAL A 14 7.15 11.11 -3.64
C VAL A 14 6.03 11.35 -4.65
N VAL A 15 6.34 12.13 -5.69
CA VAL A 15 5.51 12.22 -6.89
C VAL A 15 5.95 11.10 -7.83
N SER A 16 5.08 10.14 -8.10
CA SER A 16 5.43 8.97 -8.91
C SER A 16 4.22 8.40 -9.64
N TYR A 17 4.47 7.55 -10.64
CA TYR A 17 3.42 6.92 -11.41
C TYR A 17 2.71 5.81 -10.60
N VAL A 18 1.41 5.68 -10.81
CA VAL A 18 0.52 4.78 -10.05
C VAL A 18 1.01 3.32 -10.03
N ARG A 19 1.70 2.85 -11.09
CA ARG A 19 2.23 1.48 -11.16
C ARG A 19 3.37 1.16 -10.17
N GLY A 20 4.02 2.17 -9.59
CA GLY A 20 5.17 1.99 -8.71
C GLY A 20 4.90 2.23 -7.23
N VAL A 21 3.70 2.70 -6.88
CA VAL A 21 3.35 3.11 -5.51
C VAL A 21 2.58 2.05 -4.76
N LYS A 22 2.82 2.01 -3.46
CA LYS A 22 2.09 1.18 -2.50
C LYS A 22 1.35 2.09 -1.55
N TYR A 23 0.10 1.74 -1.27
CA TYR A 23 -0.71 2.46 -0.31
C TYR A 23 -1.42 1.47 0.57
N LEU A 24 -1.13 1.51 1.88
CA LEU A 24 -1.76 0.64 2.89
C LEU A 24 -1.72 -0.86 2.55
N GLY A 25 -0.63 -1.33 1.92
CA GLY A 25 -0.47 -2.73 1.52
C GLY A 25 -1.07 -3.10 0.15
N TYR A 26 -1.68 -2.13 -0.54
CA TYR A 26 -2.16 -2.29 -1.91
C TYR A 26 -1.17 -1.74 -2.92
N SER A 27 -1.14 -2.37 -4.09
CA SER A 27 -0.49 -1.91 -5.30
C SER A 27 -1.52 -1.66 -6.38
N PHE A 28 -1.21 -0.72 -7.27
CA PHE A 28 -2.05 -0.39 -8.41
C PHE A 28 -1.36 -0.82 -9.70
N TYR A 29 -2.09 -1.50 -10.59
CA TYR A 29 -1.58 -1.89 -11.90
C TYR A 29 -2.56 -1.47 -12.99
N VAL A 30 -2.03 -1.04 -14.14
CA VAL A 30 -2.84 -0.74 -15.32
C VAL A 30 -2.60 -1.85 -16.33
N MET A 31 -3.61 -2.69 -16.56
CA MET A 31 -3.58 -3.77 -17.53
C MET A 31 -4.67 -3.55 -18.57
N LYS A 32 -4.30 -3.54 -19.87
CA LYS A 32 -5.22 -3.41 -21.00
C LYS A 32 -6.22 -2.24 -20.85
N GLY A 33 -5.73 -1.08 -20.42
CA GLY A 33 -6.53 0.13 -20.20
C GLY A 33 -7.41 0.12 -18.94
N LYS A 34 -7.39 -0.96 -18.13
CA LYS A 34 -8.14 -1.06 -16.88
C LYS A 34 -7.21 -0.88 -15.68
N TYR A 35 -7.66 -0.06 -14.73
CA TYR A 35 -7.01 0.13 -13.44
C TYR A 35 -7.43 -1.00 -12.49
N ARG A 36 -6.46 -1.69 -11.90
CA ARG A 36 -6.68 -2.77 -10.92
C ARG A 36 -5.98 -2.46 -9.62
N LEU A 37 -6.69 -2.69 -8.52
CA LEU A 37 -6.16 -2.69 -7.16
C LEU A 37 -5.84 -4.12 -6.76
N THR A 38 -4.63 -4.39 -6.30
CA THR A 38 -4.18 -5.73 -5.89
C THR A 38 -3.42 -5.64 -4.57
N VAL A 39 -3.56 -6.63 -3.69
CA VAL A 39 -2.74 -6.71 -2.48
C VAL A 39 -1.28 -6.92 -2.88
N HIS A 40 -0.38 -6.12 -2.35
CA HIS A 40 1.04 -6.26 -2.61
C HIS A 40 1.57 -7.54 -1.92
N PRO A 41 2.39 -8.38 -2.57
CA PRO A 41 2.85 -9.66 -2.00
C PRO A 41 3.52 -9.55 -0.62
N LYS A 42 4.26 -8.47 -0.36
CA LYS A 42 4.86 -8.17 0.96
C LYS A 42 3.82 -7.98 2.09
N SER A 43 2.58 -7.64 1.75
CA SER A 43 1.48 -7.58 2.72
C SER A 43 0.83 -8.95 2.90
N GLN A 44 0.77 -9.79 1.87
CA GLN A 44 0.25 -11.16 1.96
C GLN A 44 1.08 -12.04 2.90
N SER A 45 2.40 -11.89 2.88
CA SER A 45 3.30 -12.59 3.80
C SER A 45 3.12 -12.19 5.28
N LYS A 46 2.38 -11.11 5.57
CA LYS A 46 2.08 -10.68 6.94
C LYS A 46 0.83 -11.35 7.51
N ASP A 47 -0.03 -11.88 6.63
CA ASP A 47 -1.25 -12.60 7.00
C ASP A 47 -1.04 -14.12 7.07
N GLU A 48 0.15 -14.62 6.70
CA GLU A 48 0.55 -16.01 6.86
C GLU A 48 0.92 -16.28 8.34
N ILE A 49 -0.07 -16.12 9.23
CA ILE A 49 -0.08 -16.83 10.50
C ILE A 49 -0.55 -18.24 10.15
N GLU A 50 0.38 -19.19 10.25
CA GLU A 50 0.13 -20.62 10.11
C GLU A 50 -1.11 -21.00 10.94
N PRO A 51 -2.15 -21.64 10.36
CA PRO A 51 -3.24 -22.16 11.17
C PRO A 51 -2.64 -23.25 12.05
N GLN A 52 -2.45 -22.97 13.34
CA GLN A 52 -2.17 -24.00 14.32
C GLN A 52 -3.27 -25.04 14.18
N ARG A 53 -2.90 -26.25 13.72
CA ARG A 53 -3.81 -27.38 13.73
C ARG A 53 -4.27 -27.55 15.17
N ALA A 54 -5.57 -27.38 15.39
CA ALA A 54 -6.20 -27.76 16.63
C ALA A 54 -6.28 -29.29 16.62
N ASP A 55 -5.21 -29.92 17.07
CA ASP A 55 -5.17 -31.32 17.47
C ASP A 55 -5.52 -31.42 18.96
#